data_AF-A0A7W0GRA9-F1
#
_entry.id   AF-A0A7W0GRA9-F1
#
_cell.length_a   1.000
_cell.length_b   1.000
_cell.length_c   1.000
_cell.angle_alpha   90.00
_cell.angle_beta   90.00
_cell.angle_gamma   90.00
#
_symmetry.space_group_name_H-M   'P 1'
#
loop_
_entity.id
_entity.type
_entity.pdbx_description
1 polymer ?
#
loop_
_entity_poly.entity_id
_entity_poly.type
_entity_poly.pdbx_seq_one_letter_code
_entity_poly.pdbx_strand_id
1 'polypeptide(L)'
;ALPGGDIIDAGLQDLRDGRETIAALLVAIGAPRLRQLGLQVPDRVPATPEHRLHDLLVEDDVDEAHSRYNSLIRRLVSFERAAACVRK
;
A
#
# COMPACT_ATOMS: atom_id res chain seq x y z
N ALA A 1 9.06 -7.82 13.40
CA ALA A 1 8.45 -7.01 12.33
C ALA A 1 7.67 -7.94 11.41
N LEU A 2 6.48 -7.53 10.94
CA LEU A 2 5.72 -8.30 9.93
C LEU A 2 6.37 -8.10 8.55
N PRO A 3 6.33 -9.11 7.66
CA PRO A 3 6.81 -8.95 6.29
C PRO A 3 6.06 -7.80 5.60
N GLY A 4 6.80 -6.80 5.12
CA GLY A 4 6.21 -5.60 4.51
C GLY A 4 5.69 -4.54 5.49
N GLY A 5 5.93 -4.65 6.80
CA GLY A 5 5.50 -3.62 7.75
C GLY A 5 6.13 -2.25 7.51
N ASP A 6 7.39 -2.21 7.07
CA ASP A 6 8.13 -0.99 6.75
C ASP A 6 7.47 -0.13 5.66
N ILE A 7 6.97 -0.76 4.59
CA ILE A 7 6.28 -0.03 3.51
C ILE A 7 4.87 0.42 3.94
N ILE A 8 4.22 -0.32 4.84
CA ILE A 8 2.92 0.06 5.40
C ILE A 8 3.08 1.25 6.34
N ASP A 9 4.08 1.24 7.23
CA ASP A 9 4.36 2.34 8.14
C ASP A 9 4.72 3.62 7.38
N ALA A 10 5.60 3.51 6.37
CA ALA A 10 5.93 4.63 5.49
C ALA A 10 4.68 5.16 4.75
N GLY A 11 3.87 4.27 4.18
CA GLY A 11 2.67 4.66 3.45
C GLY A 11 1.60 5.31 4.32
N LEU A 12 1.44 4.85 5.57
CA LEU A 12 0.56 5.49 6.55
C LEU A 12 1.02 6.90 6.89
N GLN A 13 2.33 7.11 7.06
CA GLN A 13 2.88 8.44 7.30
C GLN A 13 2.68 9.35 6.10
N ASP A 14 3.01 8.87 4.90
CA ASP A 14 2.86 9.62 3.65
C ASP A 14 1.40 10.02 3.41
N LEU A 15 0.43 9.12 3.66
CA LEU A 15 -1.00 9.44 3.57
C LEU A 15 -1.44 10.50 4.60
N ARG A 16 -0.91 10.47 5.82
CA ARG A 16 -1.19 11.51 6.84
C ARG A 16 -0.65 12.87 6.42
N ASP A 17 0.48 12.89 5.75
CA ASP A 17 1.10 14.10 5.20
C ASP A 17 0.43 14.57 3.89
N GLY A 18 -0.55 13.81 3.36
CA GLY A 18 -1.21 14.11 2.09
C GLY A 18 -0.33 13.87 0.86
N ARG A 19 0.71 13.03 0.98
CA ARG A 19 1.63 12.68 -0.10
C ARG A 19 1.18 11.42 -0.82
N GLU A 20 1.08 11.47 -2.15
CA GLU A 20 0.76 10.33 -3.01
C GLU A 20 2.04 9.60 -3.45
N THR A 21 2.72 8.94 -2.53
CA THR A 21 3.91 8.12 -2.83
C THR A 21 3.51 6.69 -3.20
N ILE A 22 4.46 5.90 -3.73
CA ILE A 22 4.27 4.46 -3.95
C ILE A 22 3.77 3.75 -2.68
N ALA A 23 4.35 4.06 -1.52
CA ALA A 23 3.95 3.47 -0.25
C ALA A 23 2.55 3.92 0.18
N ALA A 24 2.24 5.22 0.03
CA ALA A 24 0.93 5.78 0.34
C ALA A 24 -0.18 5.15 -0.50
N LEU A 25 0.05 5.04 -1.81
CA LEU A 25 -0.90 4.46 -2.75
C LEU A 25 -1.07 2.96 -2.50
N LEU A 26 0.00 2.24 -2.15
CA LEU A 26 -0.12 0.83 -1.74
C LEU A 26 -1.00 0.65 -0.49
N VAL A 27 -0.83 1.51 0.52
CA VAL A 27 -1.68 1.51 1.72
C VAL A 27 -3.11 1.91 1.38
N ALA A 28 -3.31 2.86 0.47
CA ALA A 28 -4.64 3.26 -0.01
C ALA A 28 -5.37 2.11 -0.71
N ILE A 29 -4.69 1.32 -1.55
CA ILE A 29 -5.23 0.11 -2.20
C ILE A 29 -5.68 -0.91 -1.12
N GLY A 30 -4.84 -1.15 -0.11
CA GLY A 30 -5.15 -2.06 1.00
C GLY A 30 -6.12 -1.49 2.05
N ALA A 31 -6.54 -0.23 1.94
CA ALA A 31 -7.22 0.49 3.02
C ALA A 31 -8.44 -0.25 3.60
N PRO A 32 -9.35 -0.84 2.80
CA PRO A 32 -10.50 -1.57 3.36
C PRO A 32 -10.08 -2.71 4.28
N ARG A 33 -9.08 -3.50 3.88
CA ARG A 33 -8.63 -4.67 4.62
C ARG A 33 -7.75 -4.29 5.81
N LEU A 34 -6.86 -3.32 5.64
CA LEU A 34 -6.02 -2.79 6.71
C LEU A 34 -6.86 -2.17 7.84
N ARG A 35 -7.95 -1.48 7.51
CA ARG A 35 -8.91 -0.97 8.51
C ARG A 35 -9.66 -2.09 9.24
N GLN A 36 -10.07 -3.15 8.55
CA GLN A 36 -10.65 -4.35 9.20
C GLN A 36 -9.65 -5.02 10.14
N LEU A 37 -8.37 -5.00 9.76
CA LEU A 37 -7.24 -5.42 10.58
C LEU A 37 -6.84 -4.36 11.60
N GLY A 38 -7.67 -3.34 11.86
CA GLY A 38 -7.54 -2.30 12.89
C GLY A 38 -6.33 -1.39 12.77
N LEU A 39 -5.73 -1.25 11.57
CA LEU A 39 -4.78 -0.18 11.30
C LEU A 39 -5.53 1.13 11.07
N GLN A 40 -4.97 2.23 11.57
CA GLN A 40 -5.52 3.57 11.40
C GLN A 40 -5.11 4.15 10.04
N VAL A 41 -5.82 3.73 8.99
CA VAL A 41 -5.67 4.30 7.64
C VAL A 41 -6.59 5.53 7.50
N PRO A 42 -6.07 6.71 7.10
CA PRO A 42 -6.87 7.92 6.90
C PRO A 42 -8.09 7.66 6.01
N ASP A 43 -9.25 8.25 6.33
CA ASP A 43 -10.48 8.04 5.55
C ASP A 43 -10.38 8.63 4.13
N ARG A 44 -9.64 9.73 4.01
CA ARG A 44 -9.38 10.41 2.74
C ARG A 44 -8.23 9.73 2.00
N VAL A 45 -8.56 8.68 1.27
CA VAL A 45 -7.65 8.05 0.30
C VAL A 45 -7.94 8.56 -1.13
N PRO A 46 -6.97 8.54 -2.04
CA PRO A 46 -7.21 8.83 -3.45
C PRO A 46 -8.31 7.93 -4.02
N ALA A 47 -9.11 8.44 -4.98
CA ALA A 47 -10.25 7.70 -5.53
C ALA A 47 -9.84 6.50 -6.40
N THR A 48 -8.65 6.57 -7.03
CA THR A 48 -8.11 5.54 -7.93
C THR A 48 -6.63 5.26 -7.60
N PRO A 49 -6.34 4.71 -6.40
CA PRO A 49 -4.96 4.56 -5.95
C PRO A 49 -4.19 3.53 -6.80
N GLU A 50 -4.85 2.52 -7.38
CA GLU A 50 -4.26 1.56 -8.32
C GLU A 50 -3.75 2.25 -9.59
N HIS A 51 -4.57 3.10 -10.21
CA HIS A 51 -4.19 3.84 -11.42
C HIS A 51 -3.05 4.81 -11.12
N ARG A 52 -3.14 5.57 -10.02
CA ARG A 52 -2.07 6.48 -9.58
C ARG A 52 -0.76 5.74 -9.34
N LEU A 53 -0.82 4.57 -8.71
CA LEU A 53 0.38 3.76 -8.45
C LEU A 53 1.00 3.27 -9.76
N HIS A 54 0.16 2.81 -10.69
CA HIS A 54 0.61 2.39 -12.00
C HIS A 54 1.27 3.55 -12.76
N ASP A 55 0.67 4.75 -12.77
CA ASP A 55 1.22 5.93 -13.42
C ASP A 55 2.60 6.30 -12.87
N LEU A 56 2.77 6.33 -11.53
CA LEU A 56 4.07 6.60 -10.91
C LEU A 56 5.14 5.55 -11.27
N LEU A 57 4.75 4.29 -11.40
CA LEU A 57 5.69 3.23 -11.78
C LEU A 57 6.08 3.32 -13.25
N VAL A 58 5.15 3.69 -14.13
CA VAL A 58 5.39 3.92 -15.56
C VAL A 58 6.27 5.15 -15.78
N GLU A 59 6.07 6.22 -15.00
CA GLU A 59 6.93 7.41 -15.04
C GLU A 59 8.38 7.11 -14.66
N ASP A 60 8.61 6.14 -13.78
CA ASP A 60 9.95 5.71 -13.35
C ASP A 60 10.60 4.74 -14.35
N ASP A 61 9.90 3.65 -14.68
CA ASP A 61 10.34 2.67 -15.69
C ASP A 61 9.14 1.88 -16.24
N VAL A 62 8.78 2.15 -17.50
CA VAL A 62 7.65 1.50 -18.19
C VAL A 62 7.83 -0.03 -18.30
N ASP A 63 9.05 -0.49 -18.57
CA ASP A 63 9.34 -1.92 -18.79
C ASP A 63 9.23 -2.70 -17.48
N GLU A 64 9.59 -2.08 -16.35
CA GLU A 64 9.53 -2.70 -15.03
C GLU A 64 8.20 -2.49 -14.30
N ALA A 65 7.40 -1.49 -14.71
CA ALA A 65 6.21 -1.01 -13.99
C ALA A 65 5.26 -2.14 -13.59
N HIS A 66 4.93 -3.04 -14.52
CA HIS A 66 4.02 -4.15 -14.25
C HIS A 66 4.61 -5.14 -13.23
N SER A 67 5.90 -5.45 -13.33
CA SER A 67 6.56 -6.40 -12.44
C SER A 67 6.69 -5.84 -11.02
N ARG A 68 7.01 -4.53 -10.90
CA ARG A 68 7.07 -3.79 -9.64
C ARG A 68 5.70 -3.67 -8.99
N TYR A 69 4.66 -3.31 -9.77
CA TYR A 69 3.28 -3.29 -9.29
C TYR A 69 2.89 -4.63 -8.67
N ASN A 70 3.08 -5.73 -9.40
CA ASN A 70 2.77 -7.07 -8.91
C ASN A 70 3.57 -7.45 -7.65
N SER A 71 4.83 -7.04 -7.57
CA SER A 71 5.67 -7.25 -6.39
C SER A 71 5.10 -6.53 -5.15
N LEU A 72 4.69 -5.26 -5.32
CA LEU A 72 4.08 -4.46 -4.25
C LEU A 72 2.75 -5.06 -3.78
N ILE A 73 1.87 -5.47 -4.70
CA ILE A 73 0.60 -6.11 -4.35
C ILE A 73 0.83 -7.42 -3.58
N ARG A 74 1.77 -8.28 -4.03
CA ARG A 74 2.10 -9.51 -3.30
C ARG A 74 2.62 -9.23 -1.89
N ARG A 75 3.43 -8.17 -1.73
CA ARG A 75 3.94 -7.74 -0.43
C ARG A 75 2.82 -7.25 0.50
N LEU A 76 1.88 -6.45 0.00
CA LEU A 76 0.70 -6.02 0.74
C LEU A 76 -0.14 -7.21 1.20
N VAL A 77 -0.48 -8.14 0.29
CA VAL A 77 -1.27 -9.33 0.63
C VAL A 77 -0.55 -10.21 1.66
N SER A 78 0.79 -10.33 1.56
CA SER A 78 1.59 -11.06 2.55
C SER A 78 1.49 -10.42 3.94
N PHE A 79 1.61 -9.08 4.02
CA PHE A 79 1.43 -8.33 5.25
C PHE A 79 0.04 -8.54 5.84
N GLU A 80 -1.03 -8.36 5.05
CA GLU A 80 -2.40 -8.50 5.51
C GLU A 80 -2.69 -9.89 6.09
N ARG A 81 -2.17 -10.95 5.45
CA ARG A 81 -2.30 -12.32 5.93
C ARG A 81 -1.55 -12.51 7.25
N ALA A 82 -0.32 -12.01 7.35
CA ALA A 82 0.47 -12.12 8.58
C ALA A 82 -0.19 -11.35 9.74
N ALA A 83 -0.68 -10.13 9.47
CA ALA A 83 -1.42 -9.32 10.45
C ALA A 83 -2.72 -9.98 10.89
N ALA A 84 -3.45 -10.63 9.97
CA ALA A 84 -4.66 -11.39 10.30
C ALA A 84 -4.39 -12.58 11.21
N CYS A 85 -3.24 -13.27 11.05
CA CYS A 85 -2.86 -14.37 11.93
C CYS A 85 -2.51 -13.93 13.35
N VAL A 86 -1.90 -12.74 13.52
CA VAL A 86 -1.55 -12.20 14.84
C VAL A 86 -2.75 -11.62 15.57
N ARG A 87 -3.77 -11.17 14.84
CA ARG A 87 -5.00 -10.60 15.41
C ARG A 87 -6.11 -11.64 15.70
N LYS A 88 -5.89 -12.91 15.37
CA LYS A 88 -6.73 -14.03 15.81
C LYS A 88 -6.33 -14.48 17.20
#